data_AF-A0A955WM82-F1
#
_entry.id   AF-A0A955WM82-F1
#
_cell.length_a   1.000
_cell.length_b   1.000
_cell.length_c   1.000
_cell.angle_alpha   90.00
_cell.angle_beta   90.00
_cell.angle_gamma   90.00
#
_symmetry.space_group_name_H-M   'P 1'
#
loop_
_entity.id
_entity.type
_entity.pdbx_description
1 polymer ?
#
loop_
_entity_poly.entity_id
_entity_poly.type
_entity_poly.pdbx_seq_one_letter_code
_entity_poly.pdbx_strand_id
1 'polypeptide(L)'
;MPAPRPRLVIALLALLASTALADDQASNFEVLEAVACREIQNREPVGVAEQFPEDTTTVWAYLKIRNLTTPRTVRMTWHRDGVEVYSGEVKVGRSPLWRTWSRKRMGKGDA
;
A
#
# COMPACT_ATOMS: atom_id res chain seq x y z
N MET A 1 -15.96 -72.71 1.04
CA MET A 1 -14.77 -72.02 1.55
C MET A 1 -13.96 -71.52 0.34
N PRO A 2 -13.92 -70.20 0.06
CA PRO A 2 -12.91 -69.62 -0.83
C PRO A 2 -12.02 -68.58 -0.12
N ALA A 3 -10.75 -68.58 -0.50
CA ALA A 3 -9.58 -67.93 0.08
C ALA A 3 -9.58 -66.37 0.09
N PRO A 4 -8.78 -65.73 0.97
CA PRO A 4 -8.68 -64.27 1.05
C PRO A 4 -7.98 -63.68 -0.17
N ARG A 5 -8.57 -62.64 -0.77
CA ARG A 5 -7.97 -61.89 -1.88
C ARG A 5 -7.14 -60.70 -1.37
N PRO A 6 -6.00 -60.41 -2.03
CA PRO A 6 -4.97 -59.52 -1.54
C PRO A 6 -5.41 -58.06 -1.48
N ARG A 7 -5.00 -57.39 -0.40
CA ARG A 7 -5.09 -55.94 -0.20
C ARG A 7 -4.18 -55.25 -1.20
N LEU A 8 -4.74 -54.50 -2.16
CA LEU A 8 -4.00 -53.47 -2.87
C LEU A 8 -4.69 -52.13 -2.63
N VAL A 9 -4.13 -51.40 -1.66
CA VAL A 9 -4.42 -50.01 -1.37
C VAL A 9 -3.75 -49.19 -2.48
N ILE A 10 -4.52 -48.61 -3.38
CA ILE A 10 -4.07 -47.47 -4.18
C ILE A 10 -4.79 -46.26 -3.59
N ALA A 11 -4.19 -45.70 -2.55
CA ALA A 11 -4.54 -44.39 -2.05
C ALA A 11 -4.17 -43.38 -3.14
N LEU A 12 -5.18 -42.84 -3.80
CA LEU A 12 -5.06 -41.76 -4.76
C LEU A 12 -4.48 -40.54 -4.02
N LEU A 13 -3.19 -40.28 -4.23
CA LEU A 13 -2.43 -39.21 -3.60
C LEU A 13 -3.03 -37.87 -4.02
N ALA A 14 -3.58 -37.13 -3.06
CA ALA A 14 -4.08 -35.78 -3.25
C ALA A 14 -2.92 -34.86 -3.65
N LEU A 15 -2.93 -34.41 -4.92
CA LEU A 15 -1.99 -33.39 -5.39
C LEU A 15 -2.50 -32.01 -4.96
N LEU A 16 -2.26 -31.66 -3.69
CA LEU A 16 -2.32 -30.28 -3.21
C LEU A 16 -1.10 -29.53 -3.76
N ALA A 17 -1.20 -29.07 -5.01
CA ALA A 17 -0.28 -28.06 -5.52
C ALA A 17 -0.75 -26.68 -5.02
N SER A 18 -0.57 -26.43 -3.72
CA SER A 18 -0.60 -25.07 -3.20
C SER A 18 0.65 -24.37 -3.69
N THR A 19 0.60 -23.78 -4.89
CA THR A 19 1.57 -22.77 -5.28
C THR A 19 1.28 -21.52 -4.44
N ALA A 20 1.87 -21.48 -3.25
CA ALA A 20 2.09 -20.21 -2.57
C ALA A 20 2.90 -19.34 -3.55
N LEU A 21 2.25 -18.31 -4.10
CA LEU A 21 2.96 -17.27 -4.84
C LEU A 21 4.03 -16.72 -3.89
N ALA A 22 5.27 -16.83 -4.32
CA ALA A 22 6.44 -16.38 -3.59
C ALA A 22 6.23 -14.94 -3.12
N ASP A 23 6.44 -14.71 -1.82
CA ASP A 23 6.59 -13.39 -1.23
C ASP A 23 7.56 -12.55 -2.07
N ASP A 24 7.10 -11.38 -2.48
CA ASP A 24 7.81 -10.43 -3.33
C ASP A 24 9.17 -10.10 -2.68
N GLN A 25 10.22 -10.59 -3.34
CA GLN A 25 11.61 -10.46 -2.99
C GLN A 25 11.96 -9.07 -2.48
N ALA A 26 12.28 -8.95 -1.19
CA ALA A 26 13.16 -7.94 -0.58
C ALA A 26 13.38 -6.69 -1.43
N SER A 27 12.30 -5.98 -1.74
CA SER A 27 12.39 -4.81 -2.57
C SER A 27 13.05 -3.76 -1.70
N ASN A 28 14.28 -3.39 -2.04
CA ASN A 28 15.02 -2.28 -1.44
C ASN A 28 14.31 -0.92 -1.66
N PHE A 29 13.06 -0.94 -2.10
CA PHE A 29 12.12 0.16 -2.19
C PHE A 29 10.82 -0.26 -1.50
N GLU A 30 10.45 0.45 -0.46
CA GLU A 30 9.32 0.10 0.40
C GLU A 30 8.59 1.38 0.83
N VAL A 31 7.26 1.39 0.71
CA VAL A 31 6.44 2.44 1.31
C VAL A 31 6.21 2.06 2.76
N LEU A 32 6.86 2.77 3.68
CA LEU A 32 6.78 2.52 5.11
C LEU A 32 5.48 3.06 5.71
N GLU A 33 4.98 4.17 5.18
CA GLU A 33 3.77 4.83 5.68
C GLU A 33 3.13 5.68 4.57
N ALA A 34 1.83 5.54 4.38
CA ALA A 34 1.05 6.36 3.45
C ALA A 34 -0.28 6.69 4.11
N VAL A 35 -0.41 7.92 4.63
CA VAL A 35 -1.56 8.31 5.45
C VAL A 35 -2.07 9.70 5.08
N ALA A 36 -3.37 9.91 5.16
CA ALA A 36 -3.96 11.24 5.12
C ALA A 36 -4.00 11.84 6.54
N CYS A 37 -3.74 13.13 6.66
CA CYS A 37 -3.68 13.84 7.93
C CYS A 37 -4.14 15.29 7.78
N ARG A 38 -4.54 15.92 8.90
CA ARG A 38 -4.98 17.33 8.91
C ARG A 38 -3.82 18.29 8.69
N GLU A 39 -2.64 17.92 9.15
CA GLU A 39 -1.44 18.76 9.07
C GLU A 39 -0.16 17.93 9.19
N ILE A 40 0.97 18.55 8.86
CA ILE A 40 2.30 17.98 9.05
C ILE A 40 3.08 18.89 9.99
N GLN A 41 3.43 18.38 11.16
CA GLN A 41 4.24 19.10 12.14
C GLN A 41 5.57 18.36 12.33
N ASN A 42 6.69 19.08 12.32
CA ASN A 42 8.02 18.49 12.50
C ASN A 42 8.32 17.30 11.55
N ARG A 43 7.76 17.33 10.33
CA ARG A 43 7.87 16.26 9.30
C ARG A 43 7.17 14.93 9.66
N GLU A 44 6.26 14.95 10.61
CA GLU A 44 5.39 13.81 10.95
C GLU A 44 3.92 14.23 10.77
N PRO A 45 3.04 13.29 10.39
CA PRO A 45 1.62 13.56 10.20
C PRO A 45 0.91 13.77 11.54
N VAL A 46 0.02 14.76 11.62
CA VAL A 46 -0.81 15.03 12.80
C VAL A 46 -2.28 15.03 12.41
N GLY A 47 -3.12 14.41 13.24
CA GLY A 47 -4.54 14.23 12.94
C GLY A 47 -4.74 13.28 11.75
N VAL A 48 -4.07 12.14 11.78
CA VAL A 48 -4.25 11.06 10.79
C VAL A 48 -5.69 10.57 10.84
N ALA A 49 -6.35 10.56 9.68
CA ALA A 49 -7.72 10.09 9.55
C ALA A 49 -8.00 9.68 8.10
N GLU A 50 -8.95 8.77 7.91
CA GLU A 50 -9.48 8.40 6.59
C GLU A 50 -10.68 9.26 6.19
N GLN A 51 -11.34 9.87 7.18
CA GLN A 51 -12.49 10.73 7.02
C GLN A 51 -12.20 12.06 7.69
N PHE A 52 -12.47 13.15 6.97
CA PHE A 52 -12.27 14.51 7.45
C PHE A 52 -13.63 15.20 7.55
N PRO A 53 -13.85 16.00 8.60
CA PRO A 53 -15.05 16.82 8.71
C PRO A 53 -15.27 17.73 7.49
N GLU A 54 -16.53 18.02 7.15
CA GLU A 54 -16.92 18.87 6.01
C GLU A 54 -16.27 20.26 6.01
N ASP A 55 -15.93 20.78 7.19
CA ASP A 55 -15.26 22.06 7.40
C ASP A 55 -13.72 21.99 7.23
N THR A 56 -13.17 20.81 6.92
CA THR A 56 -11.73 20.63 6.72
C THR A 56 -11.30 21.30 5.42
N THR A 57 -10.64 22.44 5.53
CA THR A 57 -10.21 23.24 4.35
C THR A 57 -9.00 22.66 3.62
N THR A 58 -8.17 21.85 4.28
CA THR A 58 -6.95 21.28 3.70
C THR A 58 -6.68 19.92 4.28
N VAL A 59 -6.38 18.95 3.41
CA VAL A 59 -5.93 17.60 3.78
C VAL A 59 -4.52 17.40 3.22
N TRP A 60 -3.69 16.72 3.99
CA TRP A 60 -2.32 16.38 3.62
C TRP A 60 -2.18 14.86 3.45
N ALA A 61 -1.63 14.44 2.33
CA ALA A 61 -1.20 13.06 2.12
C ALA A 61 0.28 12.97 2.47
N TYR A 62 0.60 12.25 3.54
CA TYR A 62 1.95 11.99 4.00
C TYR A 62 2.45 10.66 3.44
N LEU A 63 3.71 10.65 3.01
CA LEU A 63 4.35 9.46 2.46
C LEU A 63 5.77 9.31 3.01
N LYS A 64 6.03 8.15 3.62
CA LYS A 64 7.33 7.71 4.16
C LYS A 64 7.79 6.52 3.34
N ILE A 65 8.95 6.63 2.73
CA ILE A 65 9.51 5.63 1.81
C ILE A 65 10.93 5.29 2.23
N ARG A 66 11.27 4.01 2.19
CA ARG A 66 12.64 3.54 2.15
C ARG A 66 13.00 3.27 0.69
N ASN A 67 14.04 3.92 0.16
CA ASN A 67 14.58 3.64 -1.16
C ASN A 67 16.10 3.46 -1.08
N LEU A 68 16.56 2.22 -1.00
CA LEU A 68 17.98 1.87 -1.05
C LEU A 68 18.47 1.57 -2.48
N THR A 69 17.59 1.69 -3.47
CA THR A 69 17.87 1.49 -4.90
C THR A 69 18.17 2.80 -5.64
N THR A 70 18.11 2.79 -6.97
CA THR A 70 18.24 4.00 -7.80
C THR A 70 17.06 4.96 -7.56
N PRO A 71 17.25 6.28 -7.80
CA PRO A 71 16.16 7.24 -7.78
C PRO A 71 15.02 6.80 -8.71
N ARG A 72 13.78 6.98 -8.27
CA ARG A 72 12.58 6.64 -9.04
C ARG A 72 11.48 7.65 -8.82
N THR A 73 10.50 7.69 -9.73
CA THR A 73 9.34 8.56 -9.60
C THR A 73 8.19 7.78 -8.98
N VAL A 74 7.55 8.36 -7.97
CA VAL A 74 6.32 7.85 -7.36
C VAL A 74 5.19 8.79 -7.72
N ARG A 75 4.03 8.24 -8.10
CA ARG A 75 2.81 9.02 -8.36
C ARG A 75 1.94 9.00 -7.10
N MET A 76 1.61 10.17 -6.60
CA MET A 76 0.60 10.35 -5.56
C MET A 76 -0.71 10.74 -6.24
N THR A 77 -1.72 9.86 -6.17
CA THR A 77 -3.06 10.12 -6.71
C THR A 77 -4.03 10.44 -5.58
N TRP A 78 -4.89 11.41 -5.82
CA TRP A 78 -6.01 11.76 -4.96
C TRP A 78 -7.28 11.29 -5.63
N HIS A 79 -8.07 10.50 -4.91
CA HIS A 79 -9.36 10.00 -5.39
C HIS A 79 -10.47 10.61 -4.54
N ARG A 80 -11.59 10.97 -5.18
CA ARG A 80 -12.85 11.34 -4.53
C ARG A 80 -13.93 10.44 -5.10
N ASP A 81 -14.65 9.72 -4.25
CA ASP A 81 -15.71 8.78 -4.64
C ASP A 81 -15.27 7.77 -5.72
N GLY A 82 -14.02 7.30 -5.61
CA GLY A 82 -13.40 6.39 -6.58
C GLY A 82 -12.84 7.06 -7.85
N VAL A 83 -13.10 8.35 -8.08
CA VAL A 83 -12.63 9.10 -9.25
C VAL A 83 -11.32 9.82 -8.93
N GLU A 84 -10.29 9.64 -9.76
CA GLU A 84 -9.04 10.41 -9.66
C GLU A 84 -9.34 11.90 -9.93
N VAL A 85 -9.03 12.75 -8.95
CA VAL A 85 -9.28 14.20 -8.99
C VAL A 85 -7.99 15.00 -9.12
N TYR A 86 -6.86 14.41 -8.74
CA TYR A 86 -5.54 15.03 -8.90
C TYR A 86 -4.46 13.96 -8.81
N SER A 87 -3.39 14.12 -9.58
CA SER A 87 -2.18 13.34 -9.37
C SER A 87 -0.92 14.19 -9.50
N GLY A 88 0.09 13.83 -8.72
CA GLY A 88 1.38 14.49 -8.69
C GLY A 88 2.50 13.48 -8.72
N GLU A 89 3.54 13.76 -9.50
CA GLU A 89 4.75 12.94 -9.56
C GLU A 89 5.82 13.49 -8.63
N VAL A 90 6.40 12.62 -7.80
CA VAL A 90 7.47 12.96 -6.88
C VAL A 90 8.68 12.10 -7.19
N LYS A 91 9.81 12.75 -7.46
CA LYS A 91 11.10 12.08 -7.59
C LYS A 91 11.61 11.69 -6.19
N VAL A 92 11.71 10.39 -5.95
CA VAL A 92 12.23 9.80 -4.70
C VAL A 92 13.66 9.36 -4.94
N GLY A 93 14.60 10.06 -4.30
CA GLY A 93 16.01 9.71 -4.34
C GLY A 93 16.32 8.44 -3.54
N ARG A 94 17.60 8.02 -3.56
CA ARG A 94 18.09 6.96 -2.69
C ARG A 94 18.21 7.50 -1.26
N SER A 95 17.41 6.97 -0.35
CA SER A 95 17.45 7.29 1.09
C SER A 95 16.86 6.13 1.90
N PRO A 96 17.44 5.77 3.07
CA PRO A 96 16.82 4.81 3.98
C PRO A 96 15.49 5.32 4.55
N LEU A 97 15.28 6.64 4.54
CA LEU A 97 14.07 7.28 5.06
C LEU A 97 13.78 8.59 4.30
N TRP A 98 13.03 8.49 3.22
CA TRP A 98 12.50 9.61 2.46
C TRP A 98 11.12 9.98 2.99
N ARG A 99 10.89 11.26 3.23
CA ARG A 99 9.57 11.80 3.62
C ARG A 99 9.15 12.83 2.61
N THR A 100 7.97 12.67 2.06
CA THR A 100 7.34 13.62 1.15
C THR A 100 5.86 13.75 1.48
N TRP A 101 5.24 14.80 0.98
CA TRP A 101 3.84 15.03 1.20
C TRP A 101 3.23 15.85 0.06
N SER A 102 1.95 15.61 -0.18
CA SER A 102 1.11 16.41 -1.05
C SER A 102 -0.01 17.03 -0.22
N ARG A 103 -0.48 18.22 -0.59
CA ARG A 103 -1.62 18.86 0.06
C ARG A 103 -2.70 19.13 -0.96
N LYS A 104 -3.95 18.95 -0.55
CA LYS A 104 -5.11 19.34 -1.35
C LYS A 104 -5.97 20.29 -0.53
N ARG A 105 -6.31 21.44 -1.13
CA ARG A 105 -7.35 22.32 -0.58
C ARG A 105 -8.70 21.71 -0.93
N MET A 106 -9.56 21.62 0.07
CA MET A 106 -10.92 21.12 -0.08
C MET A 106 -11.82 22.33 -0.36
N GLY A 107 -12.54 22.27 -1.47
CA GLY A 107 -13.62 23.20 -1.78
C GLY A 107 -14.90 22.82 -1.05
N LYS A 108 -15.90 23.71 -1.12
CA LYS A 108 -17.24 23.44 -0.59
C LYS A 108 -17.85 22.25 -1.36
N GLY A 109 -18.02 21.11 -0.68
CA GLY A 109 -18.50 19.85 -1.28
C GLY A 109 -17.42 18.80 -1.59
N ASP A 110 -16.19 18.95 -1.07
CA ASP A 110 -15.13 17.95 -1.20
C ASP A 110 -14.97 17.04 0.02
N ALA A 111 -15.65 17.33 1.13
CA ALA A 111 -15.53 16.63 2.40
C ALA A 111 -16.82 15.93 2.80
#